data_AF-A0A090ETP3-F1
#
_entry.id   AF-A0A090ETP3-F1
#
_cell.length_a   1.000
_cell.length_b   1.000
_cell.length_c   1.000
_cell.angle_alpha   90.00
_cell.angle_beta   90.00
_cell.angle_gamma   90.00
#
_symmetry.space_group_name_H-M   'P 1'
#
loop_
_entity.id
_entity.type
_entity.pdbx_description
1 polymer ?
#
loop_
_entity_poly.entity_id
_entity_poly.type
_entity_poly.pdbx_seq_one_letter_code
_entity_poly.pdbx_strand_id
1 'polypeptide(L)'
;MTVDGQPTLRVSQMVKQQQSSEFDKPEDTTNRQQSLFPTLPHIAASRVMRTIRRPQLREIVPLSDTTIYEMEQRGEFPRRFNLSPRCVVWDLEEVEAWIEERRNASNAGKSESRPAPNVRLRKTRPVKSDRA
;
A
#
# COMPACT_ATOMS: atom_id res chain seq x y z
N MET A 1 69.42 31.57 29.49
CA MET A 1 68.93 30.23 29.10
C MET A 1 67.42 30.36 28.97
N THR A 2 66.95 30.76 27.80
CA THR A 2 66.37 29.88 26.77
C THR A 2 64.87 29.69 27.01
N VAL A 3 64.13 30.33 26.11
CA VAL A 3 62.70 30.18 25.82
C VAL A 3 62.34 28.72 25.54
N ASP A 4 61.06 28.41 25.70
CA ASP A 4 60.24 27.40 25.02
C ASP A 4 59.26 26.85 26.04
N GLY A 5 57.97 26.67 25.78
CA GLY A 5 57.20 26.72 24.56
C GLY A 5 55.83 26.17 24.96
N GLN A 6 54.75 26.74 24.44
CA GLN A 6 53.47 26.03 24.52
C GLN A 6 53.60 24.71 23.74
N PRO A 7 52.87 23.66 24.14
CA PRO A 7 51.77 23.28 23.25
C PRO A 7 50.55 22.65 23.94
N THR A 8 49.37 23.17 23.56
CA THR A 8 48.39 22.47 22.71
C THR A 8 47.80 21.10 23.15
N LEU A 9 46.48 21.14 23.37
CA LEU A 9 45.43 20.13 23.14
C LEU A 9 45.52 18.73 23.78
N ARG A 10 44.51 18.38 24.59
CA ARG A 10 43.77 17.12 24.39
C ARG A 10 42.36 17.12 24.99
N VAL A 11 41.41 17.05 24.06
CA VAL A 11 40.06 16.48 24.13
C VAL A 11 39.86 15.40 25.20
N SER A 12 38.77 15.48 25.99
CA SER A 12 37.85 14.36 26.24
C SER A 12 36.79 14.68 27.30
N GLN A 13 35.52 14.41 26.92
CA GLN A 13 34.48 13.76 27.74
C GLN A 13 33.97 14.58 28.96
N MET A 14 32.74 14.47 29.46
CA MET A 14 31.72 13.45 29.35
C MET A 14 30.41 14.05 29.87
N VAL A 15 29.32 13.81 29.14
CA VAL A 15 27.97 13.47 29.61
C VAL A 15 27.73 13.55 31.14
N LYS A 16 26.87 14.49 31.59
CA LYS A 16 25.65 14.23 32.41
C LYS A 16 24.90 15.51 32.80
N GLN A 17 23.63 15.31 33.20
CA GLN A 17 22.60 16.25 33.66
C GLN A 17 21.90 17.06 32.55
N GLN A 18 20.77 16.57 32.00
CA GLN A 18 19.40 16.59 32.55
C GLN A 18 18.82 17.98 32.78
N GLN A 19 18.09 18.44 31.75
CA GLN A 19 16.64 18.67 31.82
C GLN A 19 16.12 19.82 32.70
N SER A 20 16.11 21.01 32.11
CA SER A 20 15.02 22.00 32.28
C SER A 20 15.11 23.03 31.15
N SER A 21 14.47 22.74 30.03
CA SER A 21 14.14 23.75 29.02
C SER A 21 12.69 23.51 28.64
N GLU A 22 11.83 24.14 29.43
CA GLU A 22 10.55 24.75 29.02
C GLU A 22 10.26 24.52 27.54
N PHE A 23 9.52 23.44 27.23
CA PHE A 23 8.94 23.27 25.90
C PHE A 23 7.60 23.99 25.96
N ASP A 24 7.66 25.27 25.60
CA ASP A 24 6.52 26.16 25.56
C ASP A 24 5.43 25.57 24.65
N LYS A 25 4.21 25.57 25.16
CA LYS A 25 3.04 25.06 24.44
C LYS A 25 2.70 26.08 23.36
N PRO A 26 2.49 25.71 22.08
CA PRO A 26 1.77 26.59 21.19
C PRO A 26 0.29 26.53 21.54
N GLU A 27 -0.07 27.51 22.35
CA GLU A 27 -1.40 27.99 22.66
C GLU A 27 -2.24 28.34 21.43
N ASP A 28 -3.50 27.98 21.58
CA ASP A 28 -4.63 28.08 20.67
C ASP A 28 -4.83 29.53 20.17
N THR A 29 -4.21 29.89 19.02
CA THR A 29 -4.50 31.17 18.36
C THR A 29 -5.57 30.98 17.30
N THR A 30 -6.79 30.86 17.78
CA THR A 30 -7.99 31.07 16.98
C THR A 30 -7.96 32.46 16.34
N ASN A 31 -8.04 32.47 15.00
CA ASN A 31 -8.78 33.43 14.19
C ASN A 31 -8.18 34.83 13.94
N ARG A 32 -7.57 35.00 12.75
CA ARG A 32 -7.75 36.22 11.95
C ARG A 32 -7.48 36.02 10.46
N GLN A 33 -8.32 35.23 9.82
CA GLN A 33 -8.70 35.40 8.41
C GLN A 33 -9.85 34.43 8.18
N GLN A 34 -11.03 34.87 8.64
CA GLN A 34 -12.31 34.30 8.28
C GLN A 34 -12.41 34.33 6.75
N SER A 35 -12.04 33.22 6.13
CA SER A 35 -12.46 32.90 4.77
C SER A 35 -13.98 32.92 4.78
N LEU A 36 -14.59 33.88 4.07
CA LEU A 36 -16.04 34.08 3.92
C LEU A 36 -16.76 32.93 3.17
N PHE A 37 -16.15 31.76 3.09
CA PHE A 37 -16.75 30.58 2.49
C PHE A 37 -17.32 29.73 3.62
N PRO A 38 -18.66 29.56 3.71
CA PRO A 38 -19.23 28.61 4.65
C PRO A 38 -18.65 27.23 4.32
N THR A 39 -17.79 26.70 5.19
CA THR A 39 -17.33 25.32 5.09
C THR A 39 -18.56 24.46 5.36
N LEU A 40 -19.23 24.03 4.30
CA LEU A 40 -20.38 23.13 4.39
C LEU A 40 -19.89 21.84 5.07
N PRO A 41 -20.34 21.52 6.29
CA PRO A 41 -19.91 20.33 7.02
C PRO A 41 -20.45 19.03 6.39
N HIS A 42 -21.14 19.14 5.26
CA HIS A 42 -21.77 18.01 4.58
C HIS A 42 -20.89 17.40 3.49
N ILE A 43 -20.02 18.19 2.82
CA ILE A 43 -19.16 17.69 1.73
C ILE A 43 -17.92 16.98 2.29
N ALA A 44 -17.38 17.46 3.42
CA ALA A 44 -16.26 16.80 4.08
C ALA A 44 -16.64 15.46 4.75
N ALA A 45 -17.92 15.28 5.11
CA ALA A 45 -18.44 14.06 5.69
C ALA A 45 -19.08 13.11 4.66
N SER A 46 -19.40 13.59 3.45
CA SER A 46 -19.85 12.70 2.37
C SER A 46 -18.64 11.95 1.82
N ARG A 47 -18.51 10.67 2.20
CA ARG A 47 -17.65 9.74 1.46
C ARG A 47 -18.19 9.68 0.03
N VAL A 48 -17.53 10.40 -0.87
CA VAL A 48 -17.76 10.23 -2.30
C VAL A 48 -17.29 8.83 -2.64
N MET A 49 -18.23 7.89 -2.76
CA MET A 49 -17.94 6.53 -3.16
C MET A 49 -17.38 6.58 -4.58
N ARG A 50 -16.07 6.32 -4.70
CA ARG A 50 -15.39 6.35 -5.99
C ARG A 50 -15.69 5.04 -6.71
N THR A 51 -16.43 5.12 -7.81
CA THR A 51 -16.74 3.96 -8.64
C THR A 51 -15.81 3.88 -9.84
N ILE A 52 -15.38 2.67 -10.19
CA ILE A 52 -14.54 2.40 -11.36
C ILE A 52 -15.31 1.64 -12.44
N ARG A 53 -15.01 1.99 -13.71
CA ARG A 53 -15.52 1.27 -14.89
C ARG A 53 -14.51 0.23 -15.38
N ARG A 54 -14.94 -0.66 -16.28
CA ARG A 54 -14.12 -1.72 -16.90
C ARG A 54 -12.71 -1.30 -17.36
N PRO A 55 -12.52 -0.20 -18.13
CA PRO A 55 -11.18 0.18 -18.58
C PRO A 55 -10.26 0.51 -17.39
N GLN A 56 -10.74 1.30 -16.43
CA GLN A 56 -9.99 1.65 -15.21
C GLN A 56 -9.72 0.42 -14.34
N LEU A 57 -10.69 -0.49 -14.25
CA LEU A 57 -10.51 -1.72 -13.48
C LEU A 57 -9.35 -2.55 -14.04
N ARG A 58 -9.18 -2.61 -15.36
CA ARG A 58 -8.08 -3.36 -16.01
C ARG A 58 -6.71 -2.73 -15.77
N GLU A 59 -6.65 -1.42 -15.57
CA GLU A 59 -5.41 -0.71 -15.21
C GLU A 59 -4.94 -1.08 -13.80
N ILE A 60 -5.89 -1.24 -12.87
CA ILE A 60 -5.61 -1.58 -11.46
C ILE A 60 -5.39 -3.09 -11.31
N VAL A 61 -6.30 -3.88 -11.89
CA VAL A 61 -6.33 -5.33 -11.80
C VAL A 61 -6.07 -5.89 -13.20
N PRO A 62 -4.83 -6.35 -13.49
CA PRO A 62 -4.47 -6.90 -14.79
C PRO A 62 -4.99 -8.33 -14.99
N LEU A 63 -6.29 -8.55 -14.76
CA LEU A 63 -7.02 -9.79 -15.02
C LEU A 63 -7.93 -9.61 -16.22
N SER A 64 -8.23 -10.72 -16.91
CA SER A 64 -9.21 -10.70 -18.00
C SER A 64 -10.64 -10.63 -17.46
N ASP A 65 -11.53 -10.04 -18.26
CA ASP A 65 -12.96 -9.91 -17.91
C ASP A 65 -13.61 -11.28 -17.61
N THR A 66 -13.18 -12.34 -18.29
CA THR A 66 -13.67 -13.70 -18.08
C THR A 66 -13.27 -14.23 -16.71
N THR A 67 -12.01 -14.01 -16.31
CA THR A 67 -11.52 -14.42 -14.98
C THR A 67 -12.23 -13.64 -13.89
N ILE A 68 -12.46 -12.33 -14.08
CA ILE A 68 -13.22 -11.52 -13.13
C ILE A 68 -14.63 -12.07 -12.97
N TYR A 69 -15.30 -12.43 -14.06
CA TYR A 69 -16.63 -13.04 -14.00
C TYR A 69 -16.62 -14.40 -13.28
N GLU A 70 -15.65 -15.27 -13.55
CA GLU A 70 -15.50 -16.55 -12.86
C GLU A 70 -15.25 -16.36 -11.36
N MET A 71 -14.41 -15.39 -10.97
CA MET A 71 -14.15 -15.07 -9.57
C MET A 71 -15.37 -14.45 -8.88
N GLU A 72 -16.15 -13.63 -9.59
CA GLU A 72 -17.44 -13.12 -9.11
C GLU A 72 -18.41 -14.28 -8.83
N GLN A 73 -18.51 -15.26 -9.74
CA GLN A 73 -19.35 -16.46 -9.51
C GLN A 73 -18.88 -17.30 -8.32
N ARG A 74 -17.55 -17.33 -8.07
CA ARG A 74 -16.97 -18.01 -6.90
C ARG A 74 -17.09 -17.19 -5.60
N GLY A 75 -17.54 -15.94 -5.68
CA GLY A 75 -17.63 -15.02 -4.54
C GLY A 75 -16.27 -14.50 -4.06
N GLU A 76 -15.23 -14.63 -4.88
CA GLU A 76 -13.86 -14.19 -4.55
C GLU A 76 -13.56 -12.77 -5.01
N PHE A 77 -14.45 -12.14 -5.79
CA PHE A 77 -14.26 -10.80 -6.34
C PHE A 77 -15.41 -9.87 -5.91
N PRO A 78 -15.14 -8.56 -5.69
CA PRO A 78 -16.15 -7.57 -5.35
C PRO A 78 -17.40 -7.61 -6.24
N ARG A 79 -18.57 -7.43 -5.62
CA ARG A 79 -19.85 -7.58 -6.32
C ARG A 79 -20.06 -6.39 -7.24
N ARG A 80 -20.30 -6.65 -8.53
CA ARG A 80 -20.65 -5.60 -9.49
C ARG A 80 -22.06 -5.07 -9.22
N PHE A 81 -22.27 -3.79 -9.49
CA PHE A 81 -23.61 -3.21 -9.52
C PHE A 81 -23.83 -2.37 -10.77
N ASN A 82 -25.09 -2.26 -11.17
CA ASN A 82 -25.48 -1.56 -12.39
C ASN A 82 -25.95 -0.15 -12.03
N LEU A 83 -25.24 0.87 -12.51
CA LEU A 83 -25.71 2.25 -12.43
C LEU A 83 -26.82 2.52 -13.47
N SER A 84 -26.79 1.79 -14.59
CA SER A 84 -27.72 1.87 -15.71
C SER A 84 -27.73 0.52 -16.44
N PRO A 85 -28.71 0.17 -17.29
CA PRO A 85 -28.78 -1.16 -17.94
C PRO A 85 -27.53 -1.59 -18.72
N ARG A 86 -26.70 -0.63 -19.15
CA ARG A 86 -25.42 -0.87 -19.85
C ARG A 86 -24.18 -0.48 -19.05
N CYS A 87 -24.35 0.11 -17.87
CA CYS A 87 -23.25 0.67 -17.08
C CYS A 87 -23.04 -0.20 -15.83
N VAL A 88 -22.10 -1.13 -15.94
CA VAL A 88 -21.60 -1.94 -14.82
C VAL A 88 -20.41 -1.23 -14.20
N VAL A 89 -20.45 -1.06 -12.88
CA VAL A 89 -19.40 -0.41 -12.10
C VAL A 89 -19.03 -1.26 -10.88
N TRP A 90 -17.82 -1.01 -10.39
CA TRP A 90 -17.33 -1.54 -9.12
C TRP A 90 -17.02 -0.39 -8.17
N ASP A 91 -17.10 -0.67 -6.88
CA ASP A 91 -16.58 0.23 -5.85
C ASP A 91 -15.06 0.14 -5.81
N LEU A 92 -14.39 1.28 -5.80
CA LEU A 92 -12.94 1.35 -5.68
C LEU A 92 -12.47 0.82 -4.32
N GLU A 93 -13.18 1.15 -3.24
CA GLU A 93 -12.78 0.76 -1.88
C GLU A 93 -12.82 -0.77 -1.71
N GLU A 94 -13.85 -1.43 -2.26
CA GLU A 94 -13.93 -2.90 -2.26
C GLU A 94 -12.82 -3.54 -3.11
N VAL A 95 -12.50 -2.96 -4.27
CA VAL A 95 -11.45 -3.50 -5.15
C VAL A 95 -10.07 -3.32 -4.53
N GLU A 96 -9.79 -2.19 -3.88
CA GLU A 96 -8.56 -1.96 -3.13
C GLU A 96 -8.43 -2.95 -1.95
N ALA A 97 -9.49 -3.10 -1.15
CA ALA A 97 -9.52 -4.06 -0.04
C ALA A 97 -9.28 -5.50 -0.52
N TRP A 98 -9.86 -5.88 -1.66
CA TRP A 98 -9.63 -7.18 -2.27
C TRP A 98 -8.17 -7.39 -2.71
N ILE A 99 -7.53 -6.37 -3.30
CA ILE A 99 -6.11 -6.45 -3.67
C ILE A 99 -5.24 -6.65 -2.42
N GLU A 100 -5.55 -5.94 -1.33
CA GLU A 100 -4.86 -6.08 -0.06
C GLU A 100 -5.03 -7.48 0.55
N GLU A 101 -6.26 -8.02 0.53
CA GLU A 101 -6.52 -9.39 0.96
C GLU A 101 -5.70 -10.40 0.15
N ARG A 102 -5.64 -10.24 -1.18
CA ARG A 102 -4.84 -11.10 -2.06
C ARG A 102 -3.35 -10.97 -1.80
N ARG A 103 -2.86 -9.75 -1.54
CA ARG A 103 -1.46 -9.51 -1.12
C ARG A 103 -1.16 -10.22 0.19
N ASN A 104 -2.05 -10.11 1.17
CA ASN A 104 -1.89 -10.76 2.47
C ASN A 104 -1.95 -12.28 2.36
N ALA A 105 -2.87 -12.82 1.56
CA ALA A 105 -2.96 -14.25 1.28
C ALA A 105 -1.71 -14.78 0.56
N SER A 106 -1.16 -14.00 -0.37
CA SER A 106 0.09 -14.35 -1.06
C SER A 106 1.28 -14.35 -0.11
N ASN A 107 1.42 -13.30 0.71
CA ASN A 107 2.47 -13.20 1.73
C ASN A 107 2.37 -14.31 2.78
N ALA A 108 1.16 -14.70 3.15
CA ALA A 108 0.89 -15.79 4.09
C ALA A 108 1.12 -17.20 3.46
N GLY A 109 1.64 -17.29 2.23
CA GLY A 109 1.94 -18.55 1.56
C GLY A 109 0.72 -19.32 1.05
N LYS A 110 -0.48 -18.72 1.08
CA LYS A 110 -1.71 -19.32 0.56
C LYS A 110 -1.86 -19.18 -0.97
N SER A 111 -1.01 -18.37 -1.62
CA SER A 111 -0.86 -18.44 -3.07
C SER A 111 0.10 -19.59 -3.38
N GLU A 112 -0.43 -20.80 -3.59
CA GLU A 112 0.39 -21.89 -4.12
C GLU A 112 1.00 -21.43 -5.44
N SER A 113 2.31 -21.17 -5.42
CA SER A 113 3.07 -20.95 -6.63
C SER A 113 2.90 -22.17 -7.49
N ARG A 114 2.51 -21.99 -8.76
CA ARG A 114 2.31 -23.11 -9.67
C ARG A 114 3.56 -24.00 -9.61
N PRO A 115 3.44 -25.27 -9.20
CA PRO A 115 4.61 -26.11 -9.03
C PRO A 115 5.39 -26.12 -10.34
N ALA A 116 6.70 -25.95 -10.23
CA ALA A 116 7.55 -25.88 -11.41
C ALA A 116 7.26 -27.12 -12.29
N PRO A 117 7.06 -26.93 -13.60
CA PRO A 117 6.67 -28.02 -14.48
C PRO A 117 7.76 -29.09 -14.45
N ASN A 118 7.44 -30.29 -13.95
CA ASN A 118 8.39 -31.39 -13.89
C ASN A 118 8.79 -31.79 -15.31
N VAL A 119 10.01 -31.42 -15.69
CA VAL A 119 10.54 -31.58 -17.05
C VAL A 119 10.64 -33.06 -17.46
N ARG A 120 10.77 -33.97 -16.49
CA ARG A 120 10.87 -35.43 -16.74
C ARG A 120 9.54 -36.04 -17.18
N LEU A 121 8.42 -35.38 -16.89
CA LEU A 121 7.08 -35.82 -17.31
C LEU A 121 6.66 -35.27 -18.69
N ARG A 122 7.55 -34.58 -19.40
CA ARG A 122 7.23 -34.01 -20.72
C ARG A 122 7.02 -35.12 -21.76
N LYS A 123 5.85 -35.15 -22.38
CA LYS A 123 5.48 -36.11 -23.44
C LYS A 123 6.36 -36.01 -24.69
N THR A 124 6.73 -34.79 -25.09
CA THR A 124 7.39 -34.53 -26.38
C THR A 124 8.93 -34.60 -26.31
N ARG A 125 9.53 -34.33 -25.14
CA ARG A 125 11.00 -34.30 -24.93
C ARG A 125 11.36 -34.70 -23.50
N PRO A 126 11.33 -36.00 -23.17
CA PRO A 126 11.72 -36.46 -21.85
C PRO A 126 13.23 -36.35 -21.66
N VAL A 127 13.66 -35.84 -20.49
CA VAL A 127 15.07 -35.84 -20.09
C VAL A 127 15.44 -37.27 -19.71
N LYS A 128 16.49 -37.81 -20.34
CA LYS A 128 17.01 -39.16 -20.04
C LYS A 128 17.47 -39.17 -18.58
N SER A 129 16.88 -40.04 -17.75
CA SER A 129 17.34 -40.24 -16.39
C SER A 129 18.72 -40.88 -16.44
N ASP A 130 19.72 -40.21 -15.86
CA ASP A 130 21.05 -40.78 -15.71
C ASP A 130 20.93 -42.02 -14.81
N ARG A 131 21.32 -43.17 -15.33
CA ARG A 131 21.14 -44.47 -14.67
C ARG A 131 22.52 -44.94 -14.27
N ALA A 132 22.74 -45.02 -12.95
CA ALA A 132 23.90 -45.65 -12.33
C ALA A 132 23.88 -47.17 -12.53
#